data_AF-A0A256AB49-F1
#
_entry.id   AF-A0A256AB49-F1
#
_cell.length_a   1.000
_cell.length_b   1.000
_cell.length_c   1.000
_cell.angle_alpha   90.00
_cell.angle_beta   90.00
_cell.angle_gamma   90.00
#
_symmetry.space_group_name_H-M   'P 1'
#
loop_
_entity.id
_entity.type
_entity.pdbx_description
1 polymer ?
#
loop_
_entity_poly.entity_id
_entity_poly.type
_entity_poly.pdbx_seq_one_letter_code
_entity_poly.pdbx_strand_id
1 'polypeptide(L)'
;YQNPINLVDPDGREADDWVKRDGKIIWDENVTSSKDKDLQKGDQYLGKAVIVFNGSRDEKLGKDNNLFGKGAKLASVTVYGPDGENDIEEYQGFTMTSDSKKFGAIADGTYSFNYDAKGKSGKLESHWAVEGRNEVPPLDGYNPNPNSKNKQFKSGIFIHTSNRNGAAGTYNKGKNGISEGCLLIVPSKYDKNGKALNNGWNQFNEQLSGVKKGTLILNRS
;
A
#
# COMPACT_ATOMS: atom_id res chain seq x y z
N TYR A 1 -16.71 -37.89 -14.52
CA TYR A 1 -16.98 -36.46 -14.35
C TYR A 1 -17.12 -36.16 -12.87
N GLN A 2 -16.07 -35.60 -12.28
CA GLN A 2 -16.11 -35.01 -10.94
C GLN A 2 -16.31 -33.51 -11.13
N ASN A 3 -17.45 -32.98 -10.72
CA ASN A 3 -17.58 -31.54 -10.46
C ASN A 3 -17.54 -31.37 -8.94
N PRO A 4 -16.61 -30.54 -8.41
CA PRO A 4 -16.44 -30.35 -6.99
C PRO A 4 -17.63 -29.60 -6.39
N ILE A 5 -17.99 -30.02 -5.19
CA ILE A 5 -18.99 -29.42 -4.32
C ILE A 5 -18.60 -27.96 -4.10
N ASN A 6 -19.42 -27.04 -4.60
CA ASN A 6 -19.37 -25.65 -4.20
C ASN A 6 -19.60 -25.59 -2.68
N LEU A 7 -18.58 -25.15 -1.95
CA LEU A 7 -18.75 -24.61 -0.60
C LEU A 7 -19.53 -23.30 -0.75
N VAL A 8 -20.86 -23.40 -0.71
CA VAL A 8 -21.73 -22.25 -0.46
C VAL A 8 -22.20 -22.41 0.97
N ASP A 9 -21.74 -21.50 1.82
CA ASP A 9 -22.08 -21.45 3.23
C ASP A 9 -23.58 -21.12 3.42
N PRO A 10 -24.41 -21.98 4.07
CA PRO A 10 -25.87 -21.88 4.04
C PRO A 10 -26.50 -20.83 4.96
N ASP A 11 -25.74 -20.18 5.85
CA ASP A 11 -26.21 -19.23 6.85
C ASP A 11 -25.91 -17.76 6.53
N GLY A 12 -25.17 -17.49 5.44
CA GLY A 12 -25.07 -16.15 4.84
C GLY A 12 -24.46 -15.08 5.74
N ARG A 13 -23.60 -15.46 6.69
CA ARG A 13 -22.87 -14.52 7.56
C ARG A 13 -21.40 -14.42 7.13
N GLU A 14 -21.12 -13.82 5.98
CA GLU A 14 -19.76 -13.34 5.72
C GLU A 14 -19.61 -11.95 6.33
N ALA A 15 -19.57 -11.89 7.66
CA ALA A 15 -19.23 -10.69 8.40
C ALA A 15 -17.77 -10.82 8.84
N ASP A 16 -16.92 -9.93 8.32
CA ASP A 16 -15.49 -10.20 8.10
C ASP A 16 -14.77 -8.92 7.66
N ASP A 17 -14.68 -7.90 8.50
CA ASP A 17 -13.92 -6.69 8.14
C ASP A 17 -13.14 -6.11 9.32
N TRP A 18 -12.10 -5.35 8.99
CA TRP A 18 -11.32 -4.61 9.96
C TRP A 18 -12.05 -3.35 10.42
N VAL A 19 -11.99 -3.09 11.73
CA VAL A 19 -12.43 -1.85 12.35
C VAL A 19 -11.33 -1.28 13.24
N LYS A 20 -11.29 0.04 13.39
CA LYS A 20 -10.52 0.71 14.43
C LYS A 20 -11.42 0.96 15.63
N ARG A 21 -11.12 0.30 16.75
CA ARG A 21 -11.84 0.43 18.03
C ARG A 21 -10.84 0.80 19.11
N ASP A 22 -11.12 1.89 19.82
CA ASP A 22 -10.24 2.43 20.88
C ASP A 22 -8.76 2.58 20.45
N GLY A 23 -8.56 3.02 19.20
CA GLY A 23 -7.22 3.23 18.64
C GLY A 23 -6.54 1.98 18.07
N LYS A 24 -7.10 0.78 18.25
CA LYS A 24 -6.55 -0.50 17.77
C LYS A 24 -7.30 -0.99 16.53
N ILE A 25 -6.57 -1.58 15.60
CA ILE A 25 -7.14 -2.28 14.45
C ILE A 25 -7.48 -3.70 14.92
N ILE A 26 -8.74 -4.10 14.77
CA ILE A 26 -9.25 -5.42 15.17
C ILE A 26 -10.11 -5.99 14.04
N TRP A 27 -10.09 -7.31 13.89
CA TRP A 27 -11.03 -8.03 13.04
C TRP A 27 -12.36 -8.14 13.77
N ASP A 28 -13.46 -7.75 13.12
CA ASP A 28 -14.80 -7.92 13.69
C ASP A 28 -15.66 -8.76 12.75
N GLU A 29 -15.88 -10.01 13.14
CA GLU A 29 -16.68 -11.00 12.43
C GLU A 29 -18.18 -10.67 12.37
N ASN A 30 -18.61 -9.53 12.92
CA ASN A 30 -20.01 -9.08 12.82
C ASN A 30 -20.14 -7.82 11.96
N VAL A 31 -19.05 -7.26 11.44
CA VAL A 31 -19.06 -6.02 10.66
C VAL A 31 -18.75 -6.28 9.19
N THR A 32 -19.58 -5.74 8.30
CA THR A 32 -19.43 -5.86 6.83
C THR A 32 -19.35 -4.53 6.10
N SER A 33 -19.66 -3.43 6.80
CA SER A 33 -19.78 -2.12 6.17
C SER A 33 -19.71 -0.99 7.18
N SER A 34 -19.48 0.23 6.68
CA SER A 34 -19.49 1.44 7.50
C SER A 34 -20.87 1.83 8.05
N LYS A 35 -21.93 1.11 7.67
CA LYS A 35 -23.31 1.32 8.16
C LYS A 35 -23.83 0.10 8.92
N ASP A 36 -22.95 -0.85 9.22
CA ASP A 36 -23.33 -2.05 9.94
C ASP A 36 -23.88 -1.68 11.32
N LYS A 37 -24.95 -2.35 11.75
CA LYS A 37 -25.58 -2.12 13.05
C LYS A 37 -24.70 -2.63 14.20
N ASP A 38 -23.80 -3.55 13.90
CA ASP A 38 -22.91 -4.20 14.87
C ASP A 38 -21.65 -3.35 15.12
N LEU A 39 -21.45 -2.25 14.38
CA LEU A 39 -20.47 -1.22 14.70
C LEU A 39 -20.79 -0.56 16.04
N GLN A 40 -19.81 -0.52 16.93
CA GLN A 40 -19.92 0.12 18.22
C GLN A 40 -19.76 1.63 18.08
N LYS A 41 -20.34 2.38 19.03
CA LYS A 41 -20.22 3.83 19.06
C LYS A 41 -18.74 4.23 19.20
N GLY A 42 -18.23 4.92 18.18
CA GLY A 42 -16.83 5.36 18.14
C GLY A 42 -15.93 4.50 17.26
N ASP A 43 -16.42 3.36 16.77
CA ASP A 43 -15.70 2.55 15.78
C ASP A 43 -15.52 3.31 14.48
N GLN A 44 -14.38 3.07 13.84
CA GLN A 44 -14.15 3.43 12.45
C GLN A 44 -14.04 2.16 11.61
N TYR A 45 -14.95 1.97 10.67
CA TYR A 45 -14.86 0.90 9.68
C TYR A 45 -13.66 1.11 8.74
N LEU A 46 -12.84 0.07 8.54
CA LEU A 46 -11.65 0.10 7.68
C LEU A 46 -11.77 -0.83 6.46
N GLY A 47 -12.68 -1.81 6.51
CA GLY A 47 -12.99 -2.74 5.41
C GLY A 47 -12.10 -3.98 5.36
N LYS A 48 -12.17 -4.70 4.24
CA LYS A 48 -11.57 -6.04 4.08
C LYS A 48 -10.06 -6.11 4.28
N ALA A 49 -9.36 -5.01 4.06
CA ALA A 49 -7.92 -4.97 4.26
C ALA A 49 -7.45 -3.59 4.70
N VAL A 50 -6.42 -3.57 5.52
CA VAL A 50 -5.78 -2.34 6.01
C VAL A 50 -4.28 -2.41 5.75
N ILE A 51 -3.72 -1.36 5.17
CA ILE A 51 -2.28 -1.24 4.94
C ILE A 51 -1.79 -0.06 5.76
N VAL A 52 -0.87 -0.30 6.69
CA VAL A 52 -0.30 0.75 7.55
C VAL A 52 1.16 0.95 7.19
N PHE A 53 1.46 2.07 6.53
CA PHE A 53 2.83 2.52 6.32
C PHE A 53 3.27 3.37 7.51
N ASN A 54 4.21 2.83 8.30
CA ASN A 54 4.92 3.55 9.34
C ASN A 54 6.30 3.95 8.80
N GLY A 55 6.33 5.11 8.17
CA GLY A 55 7.52 5.69 7.56
C GLY A 55 8.22 6.71 8.44
N SER A 56 9.16 7.44 7.83
CA SER A 56 9.80 8.59 8.46
C SER A 56 10.20 9.64 7.42
N ARG A 57 10.27 10.91 7.83
CA ARG A 57 10.84 11.98 6.99
C ARG A 57 12.32 11.76 6.66
N ASP A 58 13.00 10.94 7.45
CA ASP A 58 14.40 10.57 7.30
C ASP A 58 14.63 9.37 6.37
N GLU A 59 13.57 8.78 5.82
CA GLU A 59 13.67 7.72 4.83
C GLU A 59 14.58 8.11 3.66
N LYS A 60 15.43 7.17 3.25
CA LYS A 60 16.32 7.37 2.11
C LYS A 60 16.66 6.07 1.42
N LEU A 61 16.88 6.16 0.12
CA LEU A 61 17.49 5.08 -0.64
C LEU A 61 18.94 4.89 -0.20
N GLY A 62 19.39 3.64 -0.21
CA GLY A 62 20.78 3.31 0.09
C GLY A 62 21.70 3.61 -1.09
N LYS A 63 22.93 3.10 -1.00
CA LYS A 63 23.92 3.17 -2.10
C LYS A 63 23.27 2.82 -3.46
N ASP A 64 23.61 3.60 -4.48
CA ASP A 64 23.11 3.45 -5.87
C ASP A 64 21.59 3.66 -6.01
N ASN A 65 20.99 4.47 -5.14
CA ASN A 65 19.55 4.76 -5.10
C ASN A 65 18.70 3.48 -5.02
N ASN A 66 19.10 2.60 -4.11
CA ASN A 66 18.57 1.24 -4.02
C ASN A 66 17.93 0.97 -2.64
N LEU A 67 16.75 0.35 -2.63
CA LEU A 67 16.03 -0.04 -1.41
C LEU A 67 16.78 -1.10 -0.58
N PHE A 68 17.58 -1.94 -1.22
CA PHE A 68 18.47 -2.91 -0.56
C PHE A 68 19.90 -2.38 -0.39
N GLY A 69 20.15 -1.15 -0.81
CA GLY A 69 21.47 -0.54 -0.73
C GLY A 69 21.89 -0.31 0.71
N LYS A 70 23.19 -0.43 0.98
CA LYS A 70 23.75 -0.09 2.30
C LYS A 70 23.35 1.33 2.69
N GLY A 71 22.83 1.48 3.91
CA GLY A 71 22.39 2.77 4.46
C GLY A 71 20.99 3.21 4.03
N ALA A 72 20.22 2.35 3.34
CA ALA A 72 18.80 2.59 3.13
C ALA A 72 18.06 2.70 4.47
N LYS A 73 17.14 3.66 4.57
CA LYS A 73 16.17 3.81 5.66
C LYS A 73 14.79 3.67 5.04
N LEU A 74 14.08 2.62 5.43
CA LEU A 74 12.80 2.20 4.85
C LEU A 74 11.68 2.31 5.88
N ALA A 75 10.43 2.30 5.39
CA ALA A 75 9.23 2.25 6.20
C ALA A 75 8.96 0.80 6.67
N SER A 76 8.41 0.64 7.87
CA SER A 76 7.72 -0.59 8.25
C SER A 76 6.32 -0.56 7.67
N VAL A 77 5.85 -1.68 7.12
CA VAL A 77 4.51 -1.77 6.54
C VAL A 77 3.79 -2.97 7.09
N THR A 78 2.74 -2.75 7.86
CA THR A 78 1.86 -3.81 8.37
C THR A 78 0.67 -3.94 7.43
N VAL A 79 0.38 -5.15 6.97
CA VAL A 79 -0.82 -5.44 6.17
C VAL A 79 -1.72 -6.35 6.99
N TYR A 80 -2.93 -5.88 7.22
CA TYR A 80 -4.06 -6.63 7.74
C TYR A 80 -4.87 -7.09 6.52
N GLY A 81 -4.75 -8.36 6.16
CA GLY A 81 -5.33 -8.93 4.95
C GLY A 81 -6.78 -9.41 5.13
N PRO A 82 -7.40 -9.94 4.06
CA PRO A 82 -8.81 -10.31 4.03
C PRO A 82 -9.15 -11.60 4.79
N ASP A 83 -8.16 -12.41 5.20
CA ASP A 83 -8.40 -13.72 5.80
C ASP A 83 -8.39 -13.70 7.34
N GLY A 84 -8.68 -12.52 7.94
CA GLY A 84 -8.98 -12.37 9.37
C GLY A 84 -7.79 -12.09 10.28
N GLU A 85 -7.99 -12.30 11.58
CA GLU A 85 -7.03 -11.91 12.63
C GLU A 85 -5.63 -12.53 12.51
N ASN A 86 -5.52 -13.65 11.80
CA ASN A 86 -4.26 -14.37 11.56
C ASN A 86 -3.58 -13.98 10.23
N ASP A 87 -4.24 -13.18 9.39
CA ASP A 87 -3.71 -12.67 8.13
C ASP A 87 -3.09 -11.28 8.33
N ILE A 88 -2.08 -11.21 9.21
CA ILE A 88 -1.35 -9.99 9.51
C ILE A 88 0.12 -10.22 9.20
N GLU A 89 0.66 -9.46 8.25
CA GLU A 89 2.02 -9.62 7.76
C GLU A 89 2.79 -8.30 7.75
N GLU A 90 4.09 -8.39 8.02
CA GLU A 90 5.01 -7.25 7.99
C GLU A 90 5.85 -7.24 6.70
N TYR A 91 6.00 -6.05 6.14
CA TYR A 91 6.75 -5.77 4.93
C TYR A 91 7.70 -4.60 5.17
N GLN A 92 8.58 -4.38 4.21
CA GLN A 92 9.37 -3.16 4.12
C GLN A 92 8.87 -2.33 2.94
N GLY A 93 8.83 -1.02 3.14
CA GLY A 93 8.35 -0.09 2.13
C GLY A 93 9.16 1.19 2.04
N PHE A 94 8.69 2.10 1.19
CA PHE A 94 9.25 3.43 1.05
C PHE A 94 8.12 4.40 0.76
N THR A 95 7.96 5.40 1.62
CA THR A 95 6.88 6.38 1.58
C THR A 95 7.33 7.71 1.00
N MET A 96 8.64 7.92 0.87
CA MET A 96 9.22 9.06 0.18
C MET A 96 9.33 8.79 -1.32
N THR A 97 9.70 9.81 -2.10
CA THR A 97 9.85 9.69 -3.55
C THR A 97 11.29 9.41 -3.95
N SER A 98 11.51 9.03 -5.22
CA SER A 98 12.84 8.83 -5.80
C SER A 98 13.76 10.06 -5.66
N ASP A 99 13.17 11.25 -5.54
CA ASP A 99 13.81 12.52 -5.19
C ASP A 99 12.76 13.37 -4.46
N SER A 100 12.87 13.47 -3.14
CA SER A 100 11.90 14.16 -2.28
C SER A 100 11.82 15.66 -2.53
N LYS A 101 12.95 16.29 -2.85
CA LYS A 101 13.01 17.72 -3.17
C LYS A 101 12.34 18.02 -4.49
N LYS A 102 12.46 17.12 -5.47
CA LYS A 102 11.89 17.32 -6.79
C LYS A 102 10.43 16.92 -6.88
N PHE A 103 10.06 15.74 -6.39
CA PHE A 103 8.72 15.19 -6.65
C PHE A 103 7.75 15.38 -5.48
N GLY A 104 8.25 15.39 -4.24
CA GLY A 104 7.47 15.47 -3.01
C GLY A 104 6.57 14.25 -2.77
N ALA A 105 6.41 13.87 -1.50
CA ALA A 105 5.57 12.75 -1.10
C ALA A 105 4.09 13.16 -0.93
N ILE A 106 3.20 12.20 -0.73
CA ILE A 106 1.84 12.47 -0.24
C ILE A 106 1.87 12.71 1.28
N ALA A 107 0.91 13.47 1.79
CA ALA A 107 0.80 13.77 3.22
C ALA A 107 0.55 12.51 4.06
N ASP A 108 0.74 12.63 5.37
CA ASP A 108 0.29 11.62 6.32
C ASP A 108 -1.24 11.68 6.43
N GLY A 109 -1.86 10.54 6.70
CA GLY A 109 -3.31 10.45 6.84
C GLY A 109 -3.88 9.07 6.55
N THR A 110 -5.20 9.02 6.55
CA THR A 110 -5.98 7.83 6.19
C THR A 110 -6.58 8.03 4.81
N TYR A 111 -6.37 7.06 3.94
CA TYR A 111 -6.81 7.04 2.55
C TYR A 111 -7.58 5.77 2.24
N SER A 112 -8.41 5.81 1.21
CA SER A 112 -8.86 4.59 0.55
C SER A 112 -7.79 4.05 -0.40
N PHE A 113 -7.68 2.72 -0.51
CA PHE A 113 -7.03 2.09 -1.66
C PHE A 113 -8.00 1.14 -2.35
N ASN A 114 -7.79 0.91 -3.64
CA ASN A 114 -8.65 0.04 -4.44
C ASN A 114 -7.89 -0.72 -5.52
N TYR A 115 -8.41 -1.89 -5.86
CA TYR A 115 -8.00 -2.60 -7.07
C TYR A 115 -8.55 -1.84 -8.28
N ASP A 116 -7.66 -1.49 -9.18
CA ASP A 116 -7.93 -0.76 -10.40
C ASP A 116 -7.61 -1.65 -11.59
N ALA A 117 -8.64 -2.12 -12.29
CA ALA A 117 -8.49 -3.05 -13.41
C ALA A 117 -7.62 -2.51 -14.55
N LYS A 118 -7.57 -1.18 -14.76
CA LYS A 118 -6.68 -0.58 -15.76
C LYS A 118 -5.22 -0.57 -15.31
N GLY A 119 -5.01 -0.46 -13.99
CA GLY A 119 -3.69 -0.47 -13.39
C GLY A 119 -2.83 0.75 -13.74
N LYS A 120 -1.64 0.76 -13.15
CA LYS A 120 -0.60 1.74 -13.36
C LYS A 120 0.09 1.50 -14.70
N SER A 121 0.28 2.55 -15.49
CA SER A 121 1.04 2.48 -16.74
C SER A 121 2.55 2.37 -16.49
N GLY A 122 3.25 1.81 -17.48
CA GLY A 122 4.70 1.63 -17.48
C GLY A 122 5.11 0.20 -17.12
N LYS A 123 6.42 -0.04 -16.99
CA LYS A 123 6.98 -1.40 -16.77
C LYS A 123 6.81 -1.93 -15.35
N LEU A 124 6.62 -1.04 -14.38
CA LEU A 124 6.37 -1.39 -12.98
C LEU A 124 4.87 -1.32 -12.77
N GLU A 125 4.20 -2.39 -13.18
CA GLU A 125 2.75 -2.52 -13.12
C GLU A 125 2.27 -2.67 -11.67
N SER A 126 1.08 -2.14 -11.41
CA SER A 126 0.36 -2.32 -10.15
C SER A 126 -1.12 -2.01 -10.38
N HIS A 127 -1.99 -2.72 -9.68
CA HIS A 127 -3.42 -2.44 -9.67
C HIS A 127 -3.89 -1.73 -8.40
N TRP A 128 -3.00 -1.42 -7.45
CA TRP A 128 -3.38 -0.80 -6.17
C TRP A 128 -3.31 0.72 -6.26
N ALA A 129 -4.43 1.34 -6.63
CA ALA A 129 -4.58 2.78 -6.67
C ALA A 129 -4.92 3.33 -5.27
N VAL A 130 -4.42 4.52 -4.95
CA VAL A 130 -4.81 5.29 -3.77
C VAL A 130 -5.87 6.32 -4.18
N GLU A 131 -6.94 6.42 -3.40
CA GLU A 131 -8.11 7.29 -3.66
C GLU A 131 -8.67 7.16 -5.07
N GLY A 132 -8.65 5.98 -5.69
CA GLY A 132 -9.12 5.81 -7.07
C GLY A 132 -8.38 6.67 -8.09
N ARG A 133 -7.10 7.00 -7.84
CA ARG A 133 -6.26 7.94 -8.60
C ARG A 133 -6.63 9.42 -8.45
N ASN A 134 -7.59 9.76 -7.59
CA ASN A 134 -8.02 11.14 -7.37
C ASN A 134 -6.96 11.98 -6.65
N GLU A 135 -7.29 13.24 -6.42
CA GLU A 135 -6.41 14.19 -5.74
C GLU A 135 -6.19 13.79 -4.26
N VAL A 136 -4.92 13.78 -3.87
CA VAL A 136 -4.46 13.59 -2.50
C VAL A 136 -3.55 14.75 -2.10
N PRO A 137 -3.58 15.18 -0.82
CA PRO A 137 -2.72 16.25 -0.35
C PRO A 137 -1.24 15.84 -0.42
N PRO A 138 -0.34 16.73 -0.90
CA PRO A 138 1.10 16.53 -0.82
C PRO A 138 1.57 16.73 0.63
N LEU A 139 2.66 16.06 0.98
CA LEU A 139 3.37 16.32 2.22
C LEU A 139 3.76 17.81 2.27
N ASP A 140 3.60 18.43 3.44
CA ASP A 140 3.84 19.86 3.68
C ASP A 140 2.94 20.82 2.86
N GLY A 141 1.85 20.32 2.27
CA GLY A 141 0.86 21.15 1.58
C GLY A 141 1.31 21.71 0.22
N TYR A 142 2.48 21.29 -0.30
CA TYR A 142 3.00 21.71 -1.60
C TYR A 142 3.58 20.56 -2.42
N ASN A 143 3.19 20.45 -3.68
CA ASN A 143 3.72 19.48 -4.64
C ASN A 143 4.87 20.10 -5.47
N PRO A 144 6.14 19.82 -5.13
CA PRO A 144 7.28 20.44 -5.80
C PRO A 144 7.49 19.92 -7.23
N ASN A 145 6.81 18.84 -7.66
CA ASN A 145 7.01 18.26 -8.98
C ASN A 145 6.90 19.33 -10.08
N PRO A 146 7.99 19.60 -10.84
CA PRO A 146 8.00 20.65 -11.84
C PRO A 146 7.01 20.41 -12.98
N ASN A 147 6.60 19.16 -13.19
CA ASN A 147 5.61 18.79 -14.21
C ASN A 147 4.17 18.82 -13.69
N SER A 148 3.95 19.07 -12.39
CA SER A 148 2.59 19.13 -11.84
C SER A 148 1.89 20.43 -12.22
N LYS A 149 0.68 20.29 -12.76
CA LYS A 149 -0.23 21.41 -13.04
C LYS A 149 -0.91 21.95 -11.78
N ASN A 150 -1.11 21.09 -10.78
CA ASN A 150 -1.70 21.44 -9.50
C ASN A 150 -0.65 21.32 -8.39
N LYS A 151 -0.36 22.43 -7.71
CA LYS A 151 0.64 22.47 -6.63
C LYS A 151 0.06 22.15 -5.26
N GLN A 152 -1.26 22.16 -5.12
CA GLN A 152 -1.95 21.85 -3.86
C GLN A 152 -2.27 20.36 -3.71
N PHE A 153 -2.18 19.59 -4.80
CA PHE A 153 -2.56 18.18 -4.82
C PHE A 153 -1.58 17.34 -5.64
N LYS A 154 -1.60 16.03 -5.37
CA LYS A 154 -1.01 14.97 -6.19
C LYS A 154 -2.13 14.06 -6.66
N SER A 155 -1.98 13.39 -7.79
CA SER A 155 -2.97 12.42 -8.29
C SER A 155 -2.26 11.25 -8.98
N GLY A 156 -3.00 10.20 -9.30
CA GLY A 156 -2.42 9.00 -9.92
C GLY A 156 -1.42 8.27 -9.00
N ILE A 157 -1.72 8.26 -7.70
CA ILE A 157 -0.90 7.60 -6.68
C ILE A 157 -1.25 6.11 -6.63
N PHE A 158 -0.22 5.28 -6.58
CA PHE A 158 -0.32 3.83 -6.46
C PHE A 158 0.57 3.32 -5.33
N ILE A 159 0.22 2.15 -4.81
CA ILE A 159 1.16 1.29 -4.10
C ILE A 159 1.77 0.36 -5.15
N HIS A 160 3.09 0.37 -5.33
CA HIS A 160 3.75 -0.49 -6.31
C HIS A 160 5.14 -0.94 -5.82
N THR A 161 5.90 -1.63 -6.66
CA THR A 161 7.29 -2.00 -6.33
C THR A 161 8.32 -1.26 -7.18
N SER A 162 9.58 -1.31 -6.76
CA SER A 162 10.72 -0.81 -7.54
C SER A 162 11.18 -1.83 -8.59
N ASN A 163 12.31 -1.58 -9.25
CA ASN A 163 12.97 -2.64 -10.02
C ASN A 163 13.31 -3.84 -9.13
N ARG A 164 13.36 -5.06 -9.71
CA ARG A 164 13.63 -6.31 -8.97
C ARG A 164 14.91 -6.28 -8.14
N ASN A 165 15.93 -5.55 -8.59
CA ASN A 165 17.19 -5.39 -7.86
C ASN A 165 17.14 -4.33 -6.74
N GLY A 166 15.99 -3.71 -6.50
CA GLY A 166 15.77 -2.65 -5.51
C GLY A 166 16.04 -1.22 -6.01
N ALA A 167 16.47 -1.02 -7.26
CA ALA A 167 16.71 0.33 -7.77
C ALA A 167 15.40 1.12 -7.83
N ALA A 168 15.34 2.24 -7.12
CA ALA A 168 14.16 3.08 -6.90
C ALA A 168 14.44 4.58 -7.12
N GLY A 169 15.60 4.93 -7.68
CA GLY A 169 16.00 6.30 -7.97
C GLY A 169 15.34 6.93 -9.20
N THR A 170 15.94 8.03 -9.65
CA THR A 170 15.48 8.78 -10.83
C THR A 170 16.06 8.24 -12.14
N TYR A 171 15.36 8.45 -13.25
CA TYR A 171 15.80 8.11 -14.60
C TYR A 171 15.58 9.30 -15.56
N ASN A 172 15.96 9.15 -16.83
CA ASN A 172 15.90 10.22 -17.84
C ASN A 172 16.60 11.51 -17.40
N LYS A 173 17.85 11.40 -16.93
CA LYS A 173 18.65 12.52 -16.38
C LYS A 173 17.93 13.23 -15.22
N GLY A 174 17.30 12.45 -14.34
CA GLY A 174 16.54 12.97 -13.20
C GLY A 174 15.17 13.54 -13.54
N LYS A 175 14.73 13.54 -14.81
CA LYS A 175 13.41 14.08 -15.20
C LYS A 175 12.26 13.27 -14.63
N ASN A 176 12.46 11.98 -14.44
CA ASN A 176 11.43 11.08 -13.94
C ASN A 176 11.91 10.29 -12.72
N GLY A 177 10.99 9.92 -11.85
CA GLY A 177 11.22 9.06 -10.69
C GLY A 177 10.55 7.69 -10.87
N ILE A 178 11.12 6.66 -10.27
CA ILE A 178 10.40 5.38 -10.12
C ILE A 178 9.15 5.58 -9.26
N SER A 179 9.26 6.39 -8.21
CA SER A 179 8.12 6.99 -7.52
C SER A 179 8.24 8.52 -7.54
N GLU A 180 7.22 9.17 -8.11
CA GLU A 180 7.03 10.63 -8.05
C GLU A 180 5.97 11.04 -7.01
N GLY A 181 5.62 10.12 -6.10
CA GLY A 181 4.57 10.28 -5.09
C GLY A 181 3.90 8.97 -4.66
N CYS A 182 4.12 7.89 -5.40
CA CYS A 182 3.65 6.54 -5.10
C CYS A 182 4.33 5.96 -3.85
N LEU A 183 3.65 5.03 -3.19
CA LEU A 183 4.21 4.26 -2.08
C LEU A 183 4.83 2.98 -2.64
N LEU A 184 5.99 2.59 -2.11
CA LEU A 184 6.70 1.40 -2.56
C LEU A 184 6.63 0.28 -1.52
N ILE A 185 6.41 -0.95 -1.97
CA ILE A 185 6.76 -2.18 -1.27
C ILE A 185 8.04 -2.73 -1.88
N VAL A 186 8.98 -3.20 -1.06
CA VAL A 186 10.24 -3.75 -1.56
C VAL A 186 10.00 -4.95 -2.51
N PRO A 187 10.84 -5.14 -3.54
CA PRO A 187 10.74 -6.32 -4.40
C PRO A 187 10.88 -7.63 -3.62
N SER A 188 10.17 -8.67 -4.05
CA SER A 188 10.39 -10.03 -3.53
C SER A 188 11.74 -10.57 -4.02
N LYS A 189 12.50 -11.16 -3.11
CA LYS A 189 13.69 -11.95 -3.41
C LYS A 189 13.40 -13.42 -3.18
N TYR A 190 14.03 -14.25 -4.01
CA TYR A 190 13.90 -15.69 -3.93
C TYR A 190 15.29 -16.32 -3.93
N ASP A 191 15.43 -17.44 -3.24
CA ASP A 191 16.63 -18.27 -3.37
C ASP A 191 16.61 -19.05 -4.70
N LYS A 192 17.67 -19.81 -4.95
CA LYS A 192 17.81 -20.64 -6.16
C LYS A 192 16.72 -21.72 -6.32
N ASN A 193 16.00 -22.04 -5.25
CA ASN A 193 14.94 -23.05 -5.22
C ASN A 193 13.55 -22.40 -5.31
N GLY A 194 13.46 -21.07 -5.44
CA GLY A 194 12.19 -20.34 -5.50
C GLY A 194 11.56 -20.07 -4.14
N LYS A 195 12.27 -20.29 -3.02
CA LYS A 195 11.77 -19.92 -1.69
C LYS A 195 11.94 -18.42 -1.48
N ALA A 196 10.89 -17.75 -1.00
CA ALA A 196 10.95 -16.33 -0.66
C ALA A 196 12.00 -16.08 0.45
N LEU A 197 12.85 -15.08 0.23
CA LEU A 197 13.86 -14.62 1.19
C LEU A 197 13.40 -13.42 2.01
N ASN A 198 12.30 -12.79 1.62
CA ASN A 198 11.64 -11.70 2.32
C ASN A 198 10.16 -11.63 1.92
N ASN A 199 9.35 -11.02 2.78
CA ASN A 199 8.03 -10.52 2.41
C ASN A 199 8.22 -9.29 1.51
N GLY A 200 7.87 -9.45 0.23
CA GLY A 200 8.01 -8.40 -0.77
C GLY A 200 6.77 -8.31 -1.65
N TRP A 201 6.90 -7.61 -2.77
CA TRP A 201 5.79 -7.29 -3.66
C TRP A 201 4.89 -8.47 -4.06
N ASN A 202 5.44 -9.65 -4.31
CA ASN A 202 4.64 -10.80 -4.71
C ASN A 202 3.76 -11.32 -3.57
N GLN A 203 4.35 -11.46 -2.36
CA GLN A 203 3.61 -11.85 -1.15
C GLN A 203 2.54 -10.80 -0.81
N PHE A 204 2.87 -9.51 -0.94
CA PHE A 204 1.93 -8.42 -0.73
C PHE A 204 0.70 -8.51 -1.66
N ASN A 205 0.90 -8.84 -2.95
CA ASN A 205 -0.22 -9.01 -3.88
C ASN A 205 -1.00 -10.30 -3.64
N GLU A 206 -0.33 -11.37 -3.22
CA GLU A 206 -0.95 -12.64 -2.88
C GLU A 206 -1.87 -12.48 -1.67
N GLN A 207 -1.38 -11.81 -0.61
CA GLN A 207 -2.16 -11.49 0.58
C GLN A 207 -3.39 -10.64 0.27
N LEU A 208 -3.26 -9.66 -0.64
CA LEU A 208 -4.40 -8.82 -1.06
C LEU A 208 -5.23 -9.43 -2.20
N SER A 209 -5.05 -10.71 -2.52
CA SER A 209 -5.83 -11.37 -3.55
C SER A 209 -7.33 -11.31 -3.21
N GLY A 210 -8.16 -11.07 -4.22
CA GLY A 210 -9.61 -10.91 -4.02
C GLY A 210 -10.06 -9.53 -3.50
N VAL A 211 -9.20 -8.80 -2.77
CA VAL A 211 -9.52 -7.47 -2.23
C VAL A 211 -9.85 -6.48 -3.35
N LYS A 212 -10.98 -5.76 -3.21
CA LYS A 212 -11.40 -4.70 -4.15
C LYS A 212 -11.12 -3.30 -3.65
N LYS A 213 -11.24 -3.11 -2.34
CA LYS A 213 -11.00 -1.84 -1.65
C LYS A 213 -10.60 -2.12 -0.20
N GLY A 214 -9.91 -1.17 0.39
CA GLY A 214 -9.55 -1.19 1.80
C GLY A 214 -9.07 0.18 2.26
N THR A 215 -8.48 0.21 3.45
CA THR A 215 -7.94 1.43 4.05
C THR A 215 -6.42 1.44 4.02
N LEU A 216 -5.84 2.55 3.61
CA LEU A 216 -4.41 2.85 3.71
C LEU A 216 -4.21 3.88 4.82
N ILE A 217 -3.32 3.60 5.76
CA ILE A 217 -2.91 4.54 6.80
C ILE A 217 -1.43 4.84 6.59
N LEU A 218 -1.08 6.12 6.50
CA LEU A 218 0.28 6.58 6.30
C LEU A 218 0.67 7.52 7.45
N ASN A 219 1.65 7.09 8.24
CA ASN A 219 2.19 7.84 9.35
C ASN A 219 3.70 7.98 9.17
N ARG A 220 4.25 9.18 9.35
CA ARG A 220 5.70 9.38 9.39
C ARG A 220 6.14 10.00 10.71
N SER A 221 7.18 9.42 11.30
CA SER A 221 7.91 10.02 12.44
C SER A 221 8.99 11.00 11.98
#